data_AF-A0A1V5W8C6-F1
#
_entry.id   AF-A0A1V5W8C6-F1
#
_cell.length_a   1.000
_cell.length_b   1.000
_cell.length_c   1.000
_cell.angle_alpha   90.00
_cell.angle_beta   90.00
_cell.angle_gamma   90.00
#
_symmetry.space_group_name_H-M   'P 1'
#
loop_
_entity.id
_entity.type
_entity.pdbx_description
1 polymer ?
#
loop_
_entity_poly.entity_id
_entity_poly.type
_entity_poly.pdbx_seq_one_letter_code
_entity_poly.pdbx_strand_id
1 'polypeptide(L)'
;MIPRFSLLLCFTIFLMSCDTPTKQYDTVPEFCNYVFTAFKTNAIDESANIWVSEEEIRLLLAQQHPTPNSEKEKQLEQFERMQKLKVFDVDSLQKAFRTFRNTETNEFWQQLRFDSVDYRIENWKGIELTEATAFVSYQNQTFRLKIGELIKTPHGWKIMVQRGPWWK
;
A
#
# COMPACT_ATOMS: atom_id res chain seq x y z
N MET A 1 -0.36 19.10 58.51
CA MET A 1 0.13 17.78 58.07
C MET A 1 -0.77 17.27 56.95
N ILE A 2 -0.16 17.08 55.77
CA ILE A 2 -0.64 16.45 54.51
C ILE A 2 -1.96 16.99 53.92
N PRO A 3 -1.92 17.79 52.85
CA PRO A 3 -3.10 17.99 52.03
C PRO A 3 -3.37 16.72 51.21
N ARG A 4 -4.51 16.09 51.49
CA ARG A 4 -5.09 15.03 50.67
C ARG A 4 -5.87 15.67 49.52
N PHE A 5 -5.86 14.98 48.38
CA PHE A 5 -6.70 15.21 47.18
C PHE A 5 -6.21 16.27 46.18
N SER A 6 -5.01 16.05 45.63
CA SER A 6 -4.67 16.53 44.27
C SER A 6 -4.31 15.37 43.34
N LEU A 7 -4.78 14.16 43.63
CA LEU A 7 -4.41 12.93 42.94
C LEU A 7 -5.55 12.33 42.08
N LEU A 8 -6.44 13.18 41.57
CA LEU A 8 -7.62 12.75 40.80
C LEU A 8 -7.77 13.49 39.47
N LEU A 9 -6.69 14.11 38.97
CA LEU A 9 -6.68 14.85 37.70
C LEU A 9 -5.61 14.38 36.69
N CYS A 10 -4.95 13.24 36.94
CA CYS A 10 -3.90 12.73 36.06
C CYS A 10 -4.21 11.39 35.37
N PHE A 11 -5.42 10.85 35.48
CA PHE A 11 -5.72 9.49 34.98
C PHE A 11 -6.72 9.40 33.82
N THR A 12 -7.22 10.51 33.29
CA THR A 12 -8.23 10.51 32.20
C THR A 12 -7.67 10.86 30.82
N ILE A 13 -6.36 11.10 30.67
CA ILE A 13 -5.74 11.43 29.37
C ILE A 13 -5.19 10.18 28.65
N PHE A 14 -5.20 8.99 29.28
CA PHE A 14 -4.52 7.80 28.74
C PHE A 14 -5.37 6.87 27.84
N LEU A 15 -6.61 7.26 27.47
CA LEU A 15 -7.52 6.41 26.67
C LEU A 15 -7.89 6.97 25.30
N MET A 16 -7.16 7.96 24.78
CA MET A 16 -7.30 8.42 23.39
C MET A 16 -6.13 8.01 22.49
N SER A 17 -5.44 6.91 22.80
CA SER A 17 -4.83 6.09 21.75
C SER A 17 -5.93 5.25 21.11
N CYS A 18 -6.88 5.93 20.45
CA CYS A 18 -7.67 5.28 19.42
C CYS A 18 -6.68 4.87 18.35
N ASP A 19 -6.41 3.57 18.25
CA ASP A 19 -5.93 2.95 17.02
C ASP A 19 -6.84 3.46 15.90
N THR A 20 -6.39 4.49 15.18
CA THR A 20 -7.10 4.95 13.99
C THR A 20 -7.20 3.73 13.10
N PRO A 21 -8.41 3.23 12.81
CA PRO A 21 -8.54 2.03 12.01
C PRO A 21 -7.81 2.28 10.69
N THR A 22 -6.80 1.46 10.41
CA THR A 22 -6.07 1.53 9.14
C THR A 22 -7.12 1.45 8.04
N LYS A 23 -7.25 2.53 7.28
CA LYS A 23 -8.30 2.67 6.27
C LYS A 23 -8.18 1.51 5.28
N GLN A 24 -9.19 0.65 5.27
CA GLN A 24 -9.24 -0.51 4.37
C GLN A 24 -9.81 -0.05 3.03
N TYR A 25 -9.13 -0.41 1.94
CA TYR A 25 -9.57 -0.14 0.58
C TYR A 25 -9.98 -1.46 -0.05
N ASP A 26 -11.28 -1.72 -0.05
CA ASP A 26 -11.78 -3.05 -0.38
C ASP A 26 -11.93 -3.32 -1.86
N THR A 27 -12.14 -2.26 -2.64
CA THR A 27 -12.23 -2.33 -4.09
C THR A 27 -10.96 -1.81 -4.77
N VAL A 28 -10.65 -2.35 -5.94
CA VAL A 28 -9.49 -1.91 -6.74
C VAL A 28 -9.58 -0.42 -7.10
N PRO A 29 -10.74 0.13 -7.54
CA PRO A 29 -10.85 1.57 -7.83
C PRO A 29 -10.59 2.48 -6.63
N GLU A 30 -11.13 2.14 -5.45
CA GLU A 30 -10.89 2.93 -4.23
C GLU A 30 -9.41 2.93 -3.85
N PHE A 31 -8.76 1.77 -3.93
CA PHE A 31 -7.33 1.66 -3.67
C PHE A 31 -6.49 2.44 -4.70
N CYS A 32 -6.80 2.34 -5.99
CA CYS A 32 -6.08 3.09 -7.03
C CYS A 32 -6.24 4.61 -6.84
N ASN A 33 -7.44 5.08 -6.50
CA ASN A 33 -7.68 6.49 -6.20
C ASN A 33 -6.93 6.94 -4.93
N TYR A 34 -6.84 6.06 -3.91
CA TYR A 34 -6.02 6.31 -2.73
C TYR A 34 -4.55 6.49 -3.08
N VAL A 35 -3.97 5.55 -3.84
CA VAL A 35 -2.57 5.63 -4.30
C VAL A 35 -2.34 6.92 -5.10
N PHE A 36 -3.22 7.20 -6.07
CA PHE A 36 -3.15 8.43 -6.86
C PHE A 36 -3.19 9.68 -5.97
N THR A 37 -4.08 9.71 -4.98
CA THR A 37 -4.20 10.83 -4.04
C THR A 37 -2.94 11.00 -3.23
N ALA A 38 -2.36 9.91 -2.72
CA ALA A 38 -1.10 9.96 -1.96
C ALA A 38 0.04 10.56 -2.78
N PHE A 39 0.20 10.16 -4.05
CA PHE A 39 1.17 10.81 -4.95
C PHE A 39 0.82 12.28 -5.18
N LYS A 40 -0.43 12.58 -5.52
CA LYS A 40 -0.90 13.95 -5.77
C LYS A 40 -0.58 14.90 -4.61
N THR A 41 -0.86 14.49 -3.37
CA THR A 41 -0.64 15.29 -2.15
C THR A 41 0.75 15.14 -1.56
N ASN A 42 1.61 14.29 -2.14
CA ASN A 42 2.93 13.95 -1.62
C ASN A 42 2.89 13.42 -0.17
N ALA A 43 1.88 12.59 0.14
CA ALA A 43 1.69 11.95 1.45
C ALA A 43 2.70 10.81 1.67
N ILE A 44 3.97 11.17 1.83
CA ILE A 44 5.06 10.19 1.93
C ILE A 44 4.98 9.29 3.16
N ASP A 45 4.47 9.81 4.27
CA ASP A 45 4.30 9.05 5.51
C ASP A 45 3.26 7.93 5.34
N GLU A 46 2.36 8.08 4.38
CA GLU A 46 1.38 7.06 4.01
C GLU A 46 1.91 6.04 3.01
N SER A 47 3.10 6.28 2.43
CA SER A 47 3.63 5.44 1.36
C SER A 47 3.79 3.98 1.79
N ALA A 48 4.19 3.71 3.03
CA ALA A 48 4.30 2.35 3.56
C ALA A 48 2.95 1.59 3.57
N ASN A 49 1.83 2.29 3.70
CA ASN A 49 0.49 1.69 3.69
C ASN A 49 0.02 1.29 2.28
N ILE A 50 0.67 1.81 1.23
CA ILE A 50 0.36 1.47 -0.16
C ILE A 50 0.96 0.11 -0.52
N TRP A 51 2.12 -0.21 0.04
CA TRP A 51 2.84 -1.44 -0.26
C TRP A 51 2.38 -2.58 0.64
N VAL A 52 2.50 -3.80 0.13
CA VAL A 52 2.32 -4.99 0.94
C VAL A 52 3.46 -5.09 1.95
N SER A 53 3.12 -5.33 3.21
CA SER A 53 4.09 -5.53 4.29
C SER A 53 4.65 -6.95 4.30
N GLU A 54 5.78 -7.11 4.99
CA GLU A 54 6.36 -8.44 5.22
C GLU A 54 5.38 -9.40 5.90
N GLU A 55 4.64 -8.89 6.91
CA GLU A 55 3.70 -9.68 7.68
C GLU A 55 2.51 -10.13 6.83
N GLU A 56 1.98 -9.24 5.97
CA GLU A 56 0.90 -9.62 5.05
C GLU A 56 1.34 -10.71 4.06
N ILE A 57 2.57 -10.65 3.54
CA ILE A 57 3.10 -11.73 2.67
C ILE A 57 3.23 -13.04 3.47
N ARG A 58 3.73 -12.99 4.70
CA ARG A 58 3.85 -14.18 5.57
C ARG A 58 2.48 -14.82 5.81
N LEU A 59 1.46 -14.01 6.13
CA LEU A 59 0.09 -14.47 6.33
C LEU A 59 -0.49 -15.10 5.06
N LEU A 60 -0.27 -14.48 3.90
CA LEU A 60 -0.73 -15.01 2.61
C LEU A 60 -0.06 -16.35 2.28
N LEU A 61 1.24 -16.50 2.53
CA LEU A 61 1.96 -17.77 2.34
C LEU A 61 1.46 -18.87 3.27
N ALA A 62 1.06 -18.53 4.51
CA ALA A 62 0.49 -19.48 5.46
C ALA A 62 -0.91 -19.97 5.05
N GLN A 63 -1.68 -19.15 4.32
CA GLN A 63 -3.05 -19.46 3.92
C GLN A 63 -3.14 -20.33 2.66
N GLN A 64 -2.07 -20.46 1.87
CA GLN A 64 -2.06 -21.23 0.62
C GLN A 64 -2.03 -22.75 0.85
N HIS A 65 -3.16 -23.33 1.25
CA HIS A 65 -3.41 -24.77 1.24
C HIS A 65 -4.38 -25.16 0.10
N PRO A 66 -4.12 -26.22 -0.70
CA PRO A 66 -2.95 -27.11 -0.73
C PRO A 66 -1.94 -26.71 -1.83
N THR A 67 -0.83 -26.07 -1.47
CA THR A 67 0.30 -25.81 -2.41
C THR A 67 1.31 -26.96 -2.36
N PRO A 68 1.81 -27.49 -3.50
CA PRO A 68 2.87 -28.49 -3.52
C PRO A 68 4.14 -28.02 -2.79
N ASN A 69 4.81 -28.93 -2.06
CA ASN A 69 5.99 -28.60 -1.25
C ASN A 69 7.10 -27.90 -2.03
N SER A 70 7.38 -28.33 -3.27
CA SER A 70 8.42 -27.73 -4.12
C SER A 70 8.11 -26.31 -4.56
N GLU A 71 6.83 -25.94 -4.64
CA GLU A 71 6.42 -24.58 -4.97
C GLU A 71 6.43 -23.69 -3.73
N LYS A 72 6.07 -24.25 -2.57
CA LYS A 72 6.20 -23.59 -1.28
C LYS A 72 7.66 -23.23 -0.96
N GLU A 73 8.60 -24.13 -1.25
CA GLU A 73 10.04 -23.86 -1.12
C GLU A 73 10.47 -22.66 -1.97
N LYS A 74 10.08 -22.62 -3.25
CA LYS A 74 10.40 -21.49 -4.14
C LYS A 74 9.82 -20.17 -3.64
N GLN A 75 8.59 -20.18 -3.14
CA GLN A 75 7.94 -18.99 -2.59
C GLN A 75 8.66 -18.48 -1.33
N LEU A 76 9.08 -19.40 -0.45
CA LEU A 76 9.85 -19.09 0.75
C LEU A 76 11.23 -18.53 0.39
N GLU A 77 11.94 -19.13 -0.56
CA GLU A 77 13.23 -18.62 -1.04
C GLU A 77 13.11 -17.20 -1.62
N GLN A 78 12.05 -16.93 -2.39
CA GLN A 78 11.77 -15.60 -2.92
C GLN A 78 11.48 -14.59 -1.80
N PHE A 79 10.68 -14.98 -0.82
CA PHE A 79 10.37 -14.15 0.35
C PHE A 79 11.62 -13.83 1.18
N GLU A 80 12.45 -14.83 1.48
CA GLU A 80 13.72 -14.64 2.17
C GLU A 80 14.67 -13.72 1.40
N ARG A 81 14.70 -13.84 0.07
CA ARG A 81 15.48 -12.94 -0.79
C ARG A 81 14.97 -11.51 -0.69
N MET A 82 13.65 -11.29 -0.69
CA MET A 82 13.06 -9.95 -0.52
C MET A 82 13.40 -9.34 0.84
N GLN A 83 13.37 -10.13 1.91
CA GLN A 83 13.81 -9.69 3.24
C GLN A 83 15.29 -9.29 3.24
N LYS A 84 16.18 -10.12 2.69
CA LYS A 84 17.62 -9.83 2.60
C LYS A 84 17.91 -8.55 1.80
N LEU A 85 17.09 -8.27 0.79
CA LEU A 85 17.17 -7.07 -0.04
C LEU A 85 16.52 -5.83 0.61
N LYS A 86 16.02 -5.92 1.85
CA LYS A 86 15.34 -4.83 2.56
C LYS A 86 14.19 -4.23 1.75
N VAL A 87 13.48 -5.09 1.02
CA VAL A 87 12.40 -4.67 0.12
C VAL A 87 11.22 -4.10 0.92
N PHE A 88 10.96 -4.65 2.11
CA PHE A 88 9.90 -4.19 3.01
C PHE A 88 10.31 -3.05 3.95
N ASP A 89 11.57 -2.60 3.88
CA ASP A 89 12.09 -1.55 4.73
C ASP A 89 11.43 -0.20 4.39
N VAL A 90 10.99 0.54 5.42
CA VAL A 90 10.24 1.79 5.24
C VAL A 90 11.05 2.81 4.43
N ASP A 91 12.37 2.90 4.62
CA ASP A 91 13.20 3.84 3.86
C ASP A 91 13.27 3.44 2.38
N SER A 92 13.34 2.14 2.09
CA SER A 92 13.27 1.62 0.71
C SER A 92 11.94 1.96 0.04
N LEU A 93 10.83 1.79 0.75
CA LEU A 93 9.48 2.08 0.24
C LEU A 93 9.25 3.58 0.02
N GLN A 94 9.66 4.41 0.97
CA GLN A 94 9.61 5.87 0.84
C GLN A 94 10.53 6.35 -0.29
N LYS A 95 11.70 5.74 -0.47
CA LYS A 95 12.59 6.03 -1.59
C LYS A 95 11.92 5.71 -2.93
N ALA A 96 11.30 4.53 -3.07
CA ALA A 96 10.55 4.17 -4.28
C ALA A 96 9.42 5.17 -4.57
N PHE A 97 8.67 5.56 -3.54
CA PHE A 97 7.64 6.59 -3.63
C PHE A 97 8.21 7.92 -4.13
N ARG A 98 9.27 8.45 -3.49
CA ARG A 98 9.91 9.71 -3.91
C ARG A 98 10.44 9.63 -5.33
N THR A 99 11.09 8.53 -5.70
CA THR A 99 11.63 8.34 -7.05
C THR A 99 10.54 8.47 -8.09
N PHE A 100 9.40 7.80 -7.92
CA PHE A 100 8.29 7.94 -8.86
C PHE A 100 7.64 9.32 -8.77
N ARG A 101 7.38 9.84 -7.57
CA ARG A 101 6.73 11.15 -7.36
C ARG A 101 7.49 12.31 -8.01
N ASN A 102 8.82 12.21 -8.06
CA ASN A 102 9.70 13.24 -8.62
C ASN A 102 9.94 13.08 -10.13
N THR A 103 9.31 12.10 -10.80
CA THR A 103 9.34 12.00 -12.27
C THR A 103 8.66 13.18 -12.94
N GLU A 104 7.69 13.79 -12.26
CA GLU A 104 6.88 14.89 -12.77
C GLU A 104 6.85 16.08 -11.79
N THR A 105 6.53 17.26 -12.31
CA THR A 105 6.50 18.50 -11.52
C THR A 105 5.33 18.51 -10.52
N ASN A 106 5.47 19.29 -9.44
CA ASN A 106 4.38 19.44 -8.48
C ASN A 106 3.11 20.02 -9.13
N GLU A 107 3.27 20.96 -10.08
CA GLU A 107 2.15 21.53 -10.82
C GLU A 107 1.39 20.47 -11.62
N PHE A 108 2.10 19.59 -12.33
CA PHE A 108 1.49 18.49 -13.08
C PHE A 108 0.63 17.60 -12.17
N TRP A 109 1.19 17.15 -11.05
CA TRP A 109 0.44 16.35 -10.07
C TRP A 109 -0.81 17.07 -9.53
N GLN A 110 -0.70 18.36 -9.20
CA GLN A 110 -1.83 19.13 -8.68
C GLN A 110 -2.95 19.32 -9.71
N GLN A 111 -2.64 19.35 -10.99
CA GLN A 111 -3.64 19.50 -12.06
C GLN A 111 -4.17 18.17 -12.61
N LEU A 112 -3.50 17.05 -12.37
CA LEU A 112 -3.98 15.73 -12.77
C LEU A 112 -5.33 15.38 -12.12
N ARG A 113 -6.24 14.81 -12.88
CA ARG A 113 -7.53 14.30 -12.40
C ARG A 113 -7.60 12.79 -12.60
N PHE A 114 -8.22 12.10 -11.66
CA PHE A 114 -8.46 10.67 -11.75
C PHE A 114 -9.76 10.43 -12.49
N ASP A 115 -9.71 9.70 -13.61
CA ASP A 115 -10.88 9.48 -14.45
C ASP A 115 -11.48 8.08 -14.22
N SER A 116 -10.66 7.04 -14.37
CA SER A 116 -11.12 5.65 -14.27
C SER A 116 -9.97 4.67 -14.01
N VAL A 117 -10.31 3.39 -13.81
CA VAL A 117 -9.34 2.30 -13.65
C VAL A 117 -9.72 1.15 -14.57
N ASP A 118 -8.74 0.64 -15.30
CA ASP A 118 -8.81 -0.66 -15.98
C ASP A 118 -8.05 -1.70 -15.14
N TYR A 119 -8.73 -2.80 -14.84
CA TYR A 119 -8.21 -3.88 -14.02
C TYR A 119 -8.97 -5.18 -14.31
N ARG A 120 -8.28 -6.30 -14.09
CA ARG A 120 -8.87 -7.65 -14.16
C ARG A 120 -8.40 -8.45 -12.96
N ILE A 121 -9.34 -8.89 -12.13
CA ILE A 121 -9.03 -9.72 -10.97
C ILE A 121 -8.79 -11.15 -11.44
N GLU A 122 -7.68 -11.71 -11.01
CA GLU A 122 -7.30 -13.11 -11.17
C GLU A 122 -7.26 -13.75 -9.77
N ASN A 123 -7.84 -14.93 -9.63
CA ASN A 123 -7.74 -15.70 -8.40
C ASN A 123 -6.67 -16.78 -8.58
N TRP A 124 -5.61 -16.69 -7.78
CA TRP A 124 -4.54 -17.67 -7.75
C TRP A 124 -4.46 -18.28 -6.36
N LYS A 125 -4.86 -19.55 -6.25
CA LYS A 125 -4.82 -20.33 -4.99
C LYS A 125 -5.54 -19.65 -3.82
N GLY A 126 -6.69 -19.03 -4.09
CA GLY A 126 -7.48 -18.33 -3.08
C GLY A 126 -7.03 -16.90 -2.80
N ILE A 127 -5.96 -16.43 -3.47
CA ILE A 127 -5.49 -15.06 -3.37
C ILE A 127 -5.92 -14.29 -4.61
N GLU A 128 -6.55 -13.15 -4.41
CA GLU A 128 -6.91 -12.25 -5.50
C GLU A 128 -5.72 -11.36 -5.86
N LEU A 129 -5.40 -11.33 -7.15
CA LEU A 129 -4.34 -10.56 -7.76
C LEU A 129 -4.93 -9.72 -8.89
N THR A 130 -4.35 -8.56 -9.17
CA THR A 130 -4.72 -7.81 -10.36
C THR A 130 -3.59 -6.90 -10.83
N GLU A 131 -3.52 -6.63 -12.12
CA GLU A 131 -2.78 -5.49 -12.65
C GLU A 131 -3.75 -4.33 -12.87
N ALA A 132 -3.47 -3.18 -12.25
CA ALA A 132 -4.35 -2.01 -12.32
C ALA A 132 -3.68 -0.84 -13.05
N THR A 133 -4.41 -0.25 -14.01
CA THR A 133 -4.01 0.98 -14.72
C THR A 133 -5.06 2.06 -14.47
N ALA A 134 -4.66 3.14 -13.82
CA ALA A 134 -5.47 4.34 -13.68
C ALA A 134 -5.34 5.21 -14.95
N PHE A 135 -6.47 5.70 -15.45
CA PHE A 135 -6.52 6.74 -16.46
C PHE A 135 -6.66 8.08 -15.76
N VAL A 136 -5.77 8.99 -16.09
CA VAL A 136 -5.70 10.32 -15.49
C VAL A 136 -5.68 11.39 -16.56
N SER A 137 -6.38 12.49 -16.35
CA SER A 137 -6.44 13.61 -17.29
C SER A 137 -5.66 14.82 -16.82
N TYR A 138 -4.92 15.43 -17.73
CA TYR A 138 -4.29 16.74 -17.55
C TYR A 138 -4.57 17.57 -18.79
N GLN A 139 -5.21 18.73 -18.60
CA GLN A 139 -5.72 19.56 -19.70
C GLN A 139 -6.65 18.73 -20.61
N ASN A 140 -6.32 18.62 -21.91
CA ASN A 140 -7.09 17.86 -22.91
C ASN A 140 -6.45 16.51 -23.27
N GLN A 141 -5.55 15.99 -22.42
CA GLN A 141 -4.84 14.74 -22.65
C GLN A 141 -5.14 13.74 -21.54
N THR A 142 -5.22 12.46 -21.91
CA THR A 142 -5.37 11.33 -20.99
C THR A 142 -4.07 10.54 -20.97
N PHE A 143 -3.58 10.24 -19.76
CA PHE A 143 -2.37 9.49 -19.48
C PHE A 143 -2.74 8.18 -18.79
N ARG A 144 -1.86 7.18 -18.95
CA ARG A 144 -2.01 5.88 -18.32
C ARG A 144 -0.98 5.75 -17.22
N LEU A 145 -1.47 5.68 -15.99
CA LEU A 145 -0.67 5.39 -14.81
C LEU A 145 -0.87 3.92 -14.45
N LYS A 146 0.14 3.08 -14.69
CA LYS A 146 0.13 1.74 -14.09
C LYS A 146 0.36 1.92 -12.59
N ILE A 147 -0.59 1.50 -11.77
CA ILE A 147 -0.48 1.57 -10.30
C ILE A 147 0.48 0.50 -9.81
N GLY A 148 0.43 -0.70 -10.41
CA GLY A 148 1.33 -1.80 -10.10
C GLY A 148 0.63 -3.15 -10.22
N GLU A 149 1.32 -4.18 -9.73
CA GLU A 149 0.69 -5.47 -9.41
C GLU A 149 0.09 -5.38 -8.00
N LEU A 150 -1.20 -5.66 -7.90
CA LEU A 150 -1.96 -5.56 -6.67
C LEU A 150 -2.28 -6.94 -6.13
N ILE A 151 -2.25 -7.05 -4.81
CA ILE A 151 -2.63 -8.25 -4.07
C ILE A 151 -3.68 -7.88 -3.02
N LYS A 152 -4.73 -8.70 -2.89
CA LYS A 152 -5.72 -8.54 -1.84
C LYS A 152 -5.17 -9.14 -0.54
N THR A 153 -5.11 -8.32 0.51
CA THR A 153 -4.72 -8.72 1.87
C THR A 153 -5.92 -8.59 2.82
N PRO A 154 -5.83 -9.10 4.05
CA PRO A 154 -6.83 -8.83 5.10
C PRO A 154 -7.04 -7.34 5.42
N HIS A 155 -6.14 -6.46 4.96
CA HIS A 155 -6.20 -5.01 5.17
C HIS A 155 -6.57 -4.23 3.90
N GLY A 156 -7.05 -4.92 2.86
CA GLY A 156 -7.44 -4.32 1.59
C GLY A 156 -6.45 -4.63 0.47
N TRP A 157 -6.56 -3.91 -0.64
CA TRP A 157 -5.60 -4.03 -1.73
C TRP A 157 -4.27 -3.36 -1.39
N LYS A 158 -3.17 -3.94 -1.86
CA LYS A 158 -1.80 -3.44 -1.66
C LYS A 158 -0.98 -3.63 -2.93
N ILE A 159 0.02 -2.77 -3.14
CA ILE A 159 0.99 -2.92 -4.23
C ILE A 159 2.07 -3.95 -3.84
N MET A 160 2.34 -4.90 -4.72
CA MET A 160 3.49 -5.78 -4.62
C MET A 160 4.79 -5.00 -4.83
N VAL A 161 5.72 -5.10 -3.89
CA VAL A 161 6.88 -4.21 -3.80
C VAL A 161 7.78 -4.21 -5.04
N GLN A 162 7.78 -5.28 -5.83
CA GLN A 162 8.64 -5.40 -7.01
C GLN A 162 8.13 -4.61 -8.23
N ARG A 163 6.86 -4.18 -8.23
CA ARG A 163 6.22 -3.52 -9.38
C ARG A 163 5.31 -2.37 -8.92
N GLY A 164 5.97 -1.29 -8.51
CA GLY A 164 5.36 -0.03 -8.09
C GLY A 164 4.62 0.74 -9.19
N PRO A 165 4.26 2.01 -8.96
CA PRO A 165 3.65 2.83 -9.99
C PRO A 165 4.62 3.30 -11.09
N TRP A 166 4.16 3.39 -12.34
CA TRP A 166 4.88 4.02 -13.46
C TRP A 166 3.96 4.51 -14.58
N TRP A 167 4.44 5.47 -15.38
CA TRP A 167 3.76 5.95 -16.59
C TRP A 167 3.88 4.95 -17.74
N LYS A 168 2.75 4.57 -18.35
CA LYS A 168 2.66 3.57 -19.43
C LYS A 168 2.41 4.21 -20.80
#